data_AF-A0A960A134-F1
#
_entry.id   AF-A0A960A134-F1
#
_cell.length_a   1.000
_cell.length_b   1.000
_cell.length_c   1.000
_cell.angle_alpha   90.00
_cell.angle_beta   90.00
_cell.angle_gamma   90.00
#
_symmetry.space_group_name_H-M   'P 1'
#
loop_
_entity.id
_entity.type
_entity.pdbx_description
1 polymer ?
#
loop_
_entity_poly.entity_id
_entity_poly.type
_entity_poly.pdbx_seq_one_letter_code
_entity_poly.pdbx_strand_id
1 'polypeptide(L)'
;MRGITPKSSFRDAAGRTILTRWREMMSHRDGTLAGDDIEDLHDMRVASRRLRAAMDAFAGAFPERSFARNLKVVKRVTDTLGAARDLDVAVDHLRELLPTLDEADRPGVEGLIARYRAEREGETAHIARLFDRLERDRFGDAFETWIAEHTGVTAKKLNPGPA
;
A
#
# COMPACT_ATOMS: atom_id res chain seq x y z
N MET A 1 -3.46 -16.13 7.68
CA MET A 1 -4.51 -15.58 8.58
C MET A 1 -4.70 -16.52 9.77
N ARG A 2 -3.99 -16.28 10.88
CA ARG A 2 -4.13 -17.10 12.10
C ARG A 2 -5.24 -16.52 13.00
N GLY A 3 -6.07 -17.37 13.58
CA GLY A 3 -7.02 -17.01 14.64
C GLY A 3 -8.43 -16.59 14.18
N ILE A 4 -8.76 -16.65 12.89
CA ILE A 4 -10.16 -16.64 12.44
C ILE A 4 -10.65 -18.08 12.50
N THR A 5 -11.70 -18.33 13.27
CA THR A 5 -12.32 -19.66 13.42
C THR A 5 -13.78 -19.59 12.99
N PRO A 6 -14.48 -20.73 12.77
CA PRO A 6 -15.91 -20.74 12.50
C PRO A 6 -16.77 -20.07 13.60
N LYS A 7 -16.21 -19.86 14.79
CA LYS A 7 -16.86 -19.17 15.91
C LYS A 7 -16.54 -17.67 16.00
N SER A 8 -15.62 -17.17 15.17
CA SER A 8 -15.29 -15.74 15.13
C SER A 8 -16.49 -14.93 14.66
N SER A 9 -16.78 -13.82 15.33
CA SER A 9 -17.80 -12.89 14.84
C SER A 9 -17.33 -12.20 13.56
N PHE A 10 -18.27 -11.69 12.76
CA PHE A 10 -17.96 -10.90 11.58
C PHE A 10 -17.02 -9.71 11.89
N ARG A 11 -17.24 -9.04 13.04
CA ARG A 11 -16.39 -7.94 13.49
C ARG A 11 -14.98 -8.39 13.88
N ASP A 12 -14.81 -9.53 14.54
CA ASP A 12 -13.49 -10.09 14.86
C ASP A 12 -12.71 -10.44 13.59
N ALA A 13 -13.37 -11.10 12.63
CA ALA A 13 -12.77 -11.44 11.33
C ALA A 13 -12.36 -10.17 10.54
N ALA A 14 -13.23 -9.14 10.54
CA ALA A 14 -12.95 -7.84 9.92
C ALA A 14 -11.72 -7.18 10.54
N GLY A 15 -11.69 -7.02 11.87
CA GLY A 15 -10.60 -6.37 12.59
C GLY A 15 -9.26 -7.07 12.38
N ARG A 16 -9.23 -8.41 12.48
CA ARG A 16 -8.02 -9.20 12.25
C ARG A 16 -7.50 -9.06 10.82
N THR A 17 -8.39 -9.12 9.84
CA THR A 17 -8.01 -9.04 8.43
C THR A 17 -7.44 -7.66 8.10
N ILE A 18 -8.16 -6.59 8.46
CA ILE A 18 -7.73 -5.22 8.19
C ILE A 18 -6.40 -4.93 8.91
N LEU A 19 -6.27 -5.28 10.20
CA LEU A 19 -5.04 -5.02 10.94
C LEU A 19 -3.84 -5.81 10.40
N THR A 20 -4.06 -7.05 9.95
CA THR A 20 -3.01 -7.86 9.32
C THR A 20 -2.52 -7.19 8.03
N ARG A 21 -3.42 -6.75 7.15
CA ARG A 21 -3.05 -6.09 5.89
C ARG A 21 -2.43 -4.72 6.09
N TRP A 22 -2.89 -3.98 7.10
CA TRP A 22 -2.27 -2.72 7.50
C TRP A 22 -0.81 -2.92 7.90
N ARG A 23 -0.54 -3.90 8.76
CA ARG A 23 0.83 -4.18 9.23
C ARG A 23 1.74 -4.73 8.14
N GLU A 24 1.22 -5.62 7.28
CA GLU A 24 1.92 -6.08 6.09
C GLU A 24 2.32 -4.89 5.21
N MET A 25 1.40 -3.96 4.95
CA MET A 25 1.75 -2.75 4.19
C MET A 25 2.82 -1.90 4.90
N MET A 26 2.68 -1.69 6.21
CA MET A 26 3.62 -0.85 6.97
C MET A 26 5.00 -1.50 7.14
N SER A 27 5.14 -2.83 7.06
CA SER A 27 6.46 -3.48 7.14
C SER A 27 7.36 -3.20 5.92
N HIS A 28 6.78 -2.83 4.78
CA HIS A 28 7.53 -2.45 3.57
C HIS A 28 7.79 -0.94 3.47
N ARG A 29 7.35 -0.15 4.46
CA ARG A 29 7.44 1.31 4.41
C ARG A 29 8.88 1.78 4.29
N ASP A 30 9.75 1.32 5.18
CA ASP A 30 11.09 1.89 5.30
C ASP A 30 11.94 1.54 4.06
N GLY A 31 11.78 0.32 3.52
CA GLY A 31 12.39 -0.08 2.25
C GLY A 31 11.85 0.75 1.06
N THR A 32 10.53 0.97 1.00
CA THR A 32 9.92 1.83 -0.03
C THR A 32 10.42 3.27 0.03
N LEU A 33 10.65 3.81 1.24
CA LEU A 33 11.16 5.17 1.43
C LEU A 33 12.66 5.30 1.17
N ALA A 34 13.44 4.25 1.48
CA ALA A 34 14.85 4.19 1.12
C ALA A 34 15.02 4.16 -0.41
N GLY A 35 14.15 3.42 -1.10
CA GLY A 35 14.15 3.32 -2.56
C GLY A 35 15.30 2.46 -3.11
N ASP A 36 15.94 1.66 -2.25
CA ASP A 36 17.07 0.80 -2.61
C ASP A 36 16.63 -0.44 -3.41
N ASP A 37 15.43 -0.95 -3.13
CA ASP A 37 14.83 -2.10 -3.82
C ASP A 37 13.46 -1.74 -4.41
N ILE A 38 13.26 -2.04 -5.70
CA ILE A 38 12.00 -1.82 -6.40
C ILE A 38 10.89 -2.78 -5.90
N GLU A 39 11.29 -3.95 -5.38
CA GLU A 39 10.36 -4.94 -4.84
C GLU A 39 9.67 -4.45 -3.56
N ASP A 40 10.33 -3.61 -2.75
CA ASP A 40 9.70 -3.03 -1.57
C ASP A 40 8.48 -2.17 -1.92
N LEU A 41 8.61 -1.32 -2.95
CA LEU A 41 7.47 -0.53 -3.46
C LEU A 41 6.40 -1.46 -4.06
N HIS A 42 6.80 -2.50 -4.77
CA HIS A 42 5.86 -3.47 -5.34
C HIS A 42 5.02 -4.14 -4.24
N ASP A 43 5.68 -4.68 -3.22
CA ASP A 43 5.06 -5.40 -2.12
C ASP A 43 4.20 -4.47 -1.25
N MET A 44 4.69 -3.26 -0.95
CA MET A 44 3.90 -2.26 -0.25
C MET A 44 2.61 -1.92 -1.01
N ARG A 45 2.69 -1.77 -2.33
CA ARG A 45 1.52 -1.51 -3.19
C ARG A 45 0.58 -2.72 -3.24
N VAL A 46 1.10 -3.94 -3.30
CA VAL A 46 0.27 -5.15 -3.25
C VAL A 46 -0.48 -5.23 -1.92
N ALA A 47 0.22 -4.99 -0.81
CA ALA A 47 -0.37 -4.98 0.53
C ALA A 47 -1.42 -3.86 0.70
N SER A 48 -1.18 -2.66 0.17
CA SER A 48 -2.14 -1.55 0.24
C SER A 48 -3.44 -1.83 -0.53
N ARG A 49 -3.36 -2.44 -1.73
CA ARG A 49 -4.54 -2.89 -2.48
C ARG A 49 -5.31 -3.97 -1.72
N ARG A 50 -4.61 -4.94 -1.10
CA ARG A 50 -5.23 -5.98 -0.27
C ARG A 50 -5.93 -5.38 0.95
N LEU A 51 -5.32 -4.39 1.59
CA LEU A 51 -5.92 -3.65 2.69
C LEU A 51 -7.19 -2.93 2.25
N ARG A 52 -7.15 -2.18 1.14
CA ARG A 52 -8.32 -1.49 0.58
C ARG A 52 -9.46 -2.45 0.28
N ALA A 53 -9.17 -3.56 -0.41
CA ALA A 53 -10.16 -4.58 -0.72
C ALA A 53 -10.75 -5.21 0.55
N ALA A 54 -9.92 -5.47 1.57
CA ALA A 54 -10.40 -5.94 2.86
C ALA A 54 -11.31 -4.93 3.55
N MET A 55 -10.94 -3.65 3.57
CA MET A 55 -11.79 -2.61 4.14
C MET A 55 -13.14 -2.57 3.41
N ASP A 56 -13.15 -2.50 2.07
CA ASP A 56 -14.38 -2.47 1.26
C ASP A 56 -15.27 -3.70 1.56
N ALA A 57 -14.69 -4.90 1.63
CA ALA A 57 -15.43 -6.14 1.93
C ALA A 57 -16.03 -6.17 3.34
N PHE A 58 -15.41 -5.50 4.31
CA PHE A 58 -15.83 -5.48 5.71
C PHE A 58 -16.49 -4.16 6.14
N ALA A 59 -16.91 -3.31 5.20
CA ALA A 59 -17.51 -2.00 5.50
C ALA A 59 -18.66 -2.08 6.52
N GLY A 60 -19.53 -3.09 6.41
CA GLY A 60 -20.66 -3.31 7.31
C GLY A 60 -20.29 -3.67 8.77
N ALA A 61 -19.00 -3.92 9.07
CA ALA A 61 -18.54 -4.20 10.42
C ALA A 61 -18.30 -2.92 11.25
N PHE A 62 -18.29 -1.75 10.61
CA PHE A 62 -17.89 -0.48 11.22
C PHE A 62 -18.95 0.62 11.03
N PRO A 63 -18.94 1.69 11.87
CA PRO A 63 -19.78 2.86 11.65
C PRO A 63 -19.38 3.59 10.36
N GLU A 64 -20.37 3.85 9.50
CA GLU A 64 -20.18 4.35 8.14
C GLU A 64 -19.25 5.58 8.06
N ARG A 65 -19.52 6.60 8.89
CA ARG A 65 -18.78 7.87 8.84
C ARG A 65 -17.30 7.73 9.22
N SER A 66 -16.97 6.96 10.25
CA SER A 66 -15.59 6.77 10.69
C SER A 66 -14.84 5.83 9.74
N PHE A 67 -15.52 4.79 9.25
CA PHE A 67 -15.01 3.90 8.21
C PHE A 67 -14.65 4.65 6.93
N ALA A 68 -15.56 5.47 6.40
CA ALA A 68 -15.33 6.24 5.18
C ALA A 68 -14.12 7.19 5.29
N ARG A 69 -13.93 7.80 6.47
CA ARG A 69 -12.77 8.67 6.74
C ARG A 69 -11.46 7.88 6.67
N ASN A 70 -11.38 6.73 7.32
CA ASN A 70 -10.16 5.90 7.30
C ASN A 70 -9.91 5.30 5.91
N LEU A 71 -10.95 4.82 5.23
CA LEU A 71 -10.85 4.30 3.88
C LEU A 71 -10.32 5.37 2.90
N LYS A 72 -10.73 6.63 3.05
CA LYS A 72 -10.22 7.74 2.22
C LYS A 72 -8.70 7.90 2.35
N VAL A 73 -8.15 7.72 3.54
CA VAL A 73 -6.70 7.80 3.77
C VAL A 73 -5.99 6.60 3.14
N VAL A 74 -6.51 5.39 3.36
CA VAL A 74 -5.96 4.16 2.74
C VAL A 74 -6.01 4.20 1.21
N LYS A 75 -7.09 4.74 0.64
CA LYS A 75 -7.19 4.97 -0.81
C LYS A 75 -6.10 5.90 -1.29
N ARG A 76 -5.88 7.04 -0.62
CA ARG A 76 -4.79 7.97 -0.96
C ARG A 76 -3.42 7.28 -0.92
N VAL A 77 -3.13 6.47 0.09
CA VAL A 77 -1.89 5.68 0.14
C VAL A 77 -1.77 4.75 -1.06
N THR A 78 -2.83 3.99 -1.35
CA THR A 78 -2.86 3.05 -2.48
C THR A 78 -2.64 3.76 -3.82
N ASP A 79 -3.30 4.91 -4.01
CA ASP A 79 -3.25 5.67 -5.27
C ASP A 79 -1.86 6.31 -5.47
N THR A 80 -1.25 6.85 -4.40
CA THR A 80 0.12 7.41 -4.45
C THR A 80 1.17 6.34 -4.74
N LEU A 81 1.07 5.16 -4.13
CA LEU A 81 1.96 4.03 -4.46
C LEU A 81 1.73 3.51 -5.89
N GLY A 82 0.48 3.59 -6.37
CA GLY A 82 0.11 3.22 -7.74
C GLY A 82 0.81 4.09 -8.78
N ALA A 83 0.77 5.42 -8.63
CA ALA A 83 1.40 6.35 -9.56
C ALA A 83 2.90 6.08 -9.77
N ALA A 84 3.64 5.79 -8.70
CA ALA A 84 5.04 5.40 -8.79
C ALA A 84 5.23 4.07 -9.53
N ARG A 85 4.44 3.04 -9.18
CA ARG A 85 4.57 1.72 -9.81
C ARG A 85 4.17 1.71 -11.28
N ASP A 86 3.20 2.55 -11.68
CA ASP A 86 2.78 2.64 -13.08
C ASP A 86 3.93 3.13 -13.98
N LEU A 87 4.76 4.05 -13.48
CA LEU A 87 5.97 4.51 -14.16
C LEU A 87 7.03 3.40 -14.24
N ASP A 88 7.25 2.65 -13.15
CA ASP A 88 8.18 1.52 -13.14
C ASP A 88 7.79 0.46 -14.18
N VAL A 89 6.51 0.07 -14.21
CA VAL A 89 5.97 -0.90 -15.18
C VAL A 89 6.09 -0.37 -16.62
N ALA A 90 5.83 0.92 -16.85
CA ALA A 90 5.99 1.53 -18.16
C ALA A 90 7.45 1.49 -18.63
N VAL A 91 8.40 1.81 -17.75
CA VAL A 91 9.84 1.74 -18.07
C VAL A 91 10.27 0.32 -18.38
N ASP A 92 9.83 -0.66 -17.59
CA ASP A 92 10.16 -2.08 -17.83
C ASP A 92 9.60 -2.56 -19.17
N HIS A 93 8.35 -2.23 -19.49
CA HIS A 93 7.74 -2.58 -20.77
C HIS A 93 8.47 -1.94 -21.97
N LEU A 94 8.86 -0.68 -21.86
CA LEU A 94 9.62 0.00 -22.92
C LEU A 94 11.02 -0.61 -23.12
N ARG A 95 11.66 -1.07 -22.04
CA ARG A 95 12.95 -1.78 -22.11
C ARG A 95 12.83 -3.14 -22.78
N GLU A 96 11.75 -3.87 -22.49
CA GLU A 96 11.44 -5.13 -23.17
C GLU A 96 11.15 -4.93 -24.66
N LEU A 97 10.60 -3.77 -25.03
CA LEU A 97 10.30 -3.42 -26.42
C LEU A 97 11.56 -3.06 -27.22
N LEU A 98 12.55 -2.37 -26.63
CA LEU A 98 13.75 -1.86 -27.32
C LEU A 98 14.44 -2.85 -28.28
N PRO A 99 14.68 -4.12 -27.92
CA PRO A 99 15.34 -5.09 -28.81
C PRO A 99 14.52 -5.45 -30.05
N THR A 100 13.21 -5.20 -30.03
CA THR A 100 12.29 -5.52 -31.13
C THR A 100 12.11 -4.37 -32.12
N LEU A 101 12.67 -3.20 -31.83
CA LEU A 101 12.51 -1.99 -32.63
C LEU A 101 13.65 -1.81 -33.65
N ASP A 102 13.28 -1.19 -34.76
CA ASP A 102 14.22 -0.69 -35.76
C ASP A 102 15.11 0.40 -35.16
N GLU A 103 16.34 0.53 -35.68
CA GLU A 103 17.35 1.47 -35.16
C GLU A 103 16.86 2.93 -35.18
N ALA A 104 15.98 3.28 -36.14
CA ALA A 104 15.42 4.62 -36.27
C ALA A 104 14.49 5.00 -35.11
N ASP A 105 13.81 4.03 -34.49
CA ASP A 105 12.80 4.28 -33.44
C ASP A 105 13.39 4.25 -32.02
N ARG A 106 14.56 3.61 -31.84
CA ARG A 106 15.21 3.44 -30.53
C ARG A 106 15.45 4.76 -29.78
N PRO A 107 15.97 5.84 -30.41
CA PRO A 107 16.21 7.09 -29.69
C PRO A 107 14.94 7.70 -29.09
N GLY A 108 13.79 7.54 -29.77
CA GLY A 108 12.50 8.02 -29.27
C GLY A 108 12.05 7.28 -28.01
N VAL A 109 12.20 5.95 -28.00
CA VAL A 109 11.86 5.11 -26.84
C VAL A 109 12.82 5.32 -25.67
N GLU A 110 14.12 5.48 -25.93
CA GLU A 110 15.11 5.83 -24.90
C GLU A 110 14.79 7.18 -24.25
N GLY A 111 14.41 8.18 -25.05
CA GLY A 111 13.95 9.48 -24.54
C GLY A 111 12.70 9.37 -23.67
N LEU A 112 11.75 8.52 -24.04
CA LEU A 112 10.55 8.25 -23.24
C LEU A 112 10.89 7.58 -21.90
N ILE A 113 11.79 6.59 -21.91
CA ILE A 113 12.29 5.94 -20.69
C ILE A 113 12.95 6.98 -19.77
N ALA A 114 13.80 7.86 -20.30
CA ALA A 114 14.46 8.89 -19.52
C ALA A 114 13.46 9.83 -18.84
N ARG A 115 12.41 10.25 -19.58
CA ARG A 115 11.33 11.09 -19.03
C ARG A 115 10.58 10.37 -17.90
N TYR A 116 10.18 9.12 -18.09
CA TYR A 116 9.44 8.38 -17.04
C TYR A 116 10.27 8.13 -15.79
N ARG A 117 11.58 7.92 -15.90
CA ARG A 117 12.45 7.84 -14.73
C ARG A 117 12.52 9.17 -13.97
N ALA A 118 12.63 10.29 -14.67
CA ALA A 118 12.61 11.61 -14.03
C ALA A 118 11.28 11.90 -13.32
N GLU A 119 10.15 11.51 -13.92
CA GLU A 119 8.83 11.58 -13.27
C GLU A 119 8.75 10.67 -12.04
N ARG A 120 9.32 9.47 -12.13
CA ARG A 120 9.34 8.49 -11.04
C ARG A 120 10.12 8.98 -9.83
N GLU A 121 11.21 9.71 -10.02
CA GLU A 121 11.95 10.38 -8.94
C GLU A 121 11.07 11.39 -8.19
N GLY A 122 10.22 12.13 -8.92
CA GLY A 122 9.23 13.04 -8.33
C GLY A 122 8.20 12.32 -7.45
N GLU A 123 7.77 11.12 -7.86
CA GLU A 123 6.83 10.30 -7.08
C GLU A 123 7.43 9.77 -5.76
N THR A 124 8.75 9.52 -5.70
CA THR A 124 9.42 9.20 -4.43
C THR A 124 9.19 10.31 -3.40
N ALA A 125 9.32 11.57 -3.82
CA ALA A 125 9.07 12.71 -2.94
C ALA A 125 7.58 12.87 -2.57
N HIS A 126 6.65 12.42 -3.42
CA HIS A 126 5.22 12.38 -3.07
C HIS A 126 4.93 11.32 -2.00
N ILE A 127 5.50 10.12 -2.15
CA ILE A 127 5.37 9.03 -1.18
C ILE A 127 5.94 9.46 0.18
N ALA A 128 7.15 10.02 0.22
CA ALA A 128 7.78 10.50 1.45
C ALA A 128 6.90 11.53 2.16
N ARG A 129 6.46 12.59 1.45
CA ARG A 129 5.58 13.63 2.01
C ARG A 129 4.24 13.09 2.51
N LEU A 130 3.72 12.05 1.87
CA LEU A 130 2.51 11.39 2.33
C LEU A 130 2.75 10.70 3.68
N PHE A 131 3.81 9.90 3.80
CA PHE A 131 4.11 9.20 5.05
C PHE A 131 4.49 10.15 6.18
N ASP A 132 5.25 11.22 5.91
CA ASP A 132 5.54 12.28 6.89
C ASP A 132 4.26 12.90 7.47
N ARG A 133 3.27 13.12 6.59
CA ARG A 133 1.96 13.62 7.02
C ARG A 133 1.22 12.61 7.89
N LEU A 134 1.22 11.33 7.50
CA LEU A 134 0.57 10.27 8.28
C LEU A 134 1.19 10.12 9.67
N GLU A 135 2.52 10.26 9.78
CA GLU A 135 3.23 10.24 11.07
C GLU A 135 2.90 11.46 11.92
N ARG A 136 2.98 12.67 11.34
CA ARG A 136 2.63 13.91 12.05
C ARG A 136 1.20 13.89 12.57
N ASP A 137 0.28 13.36 11.78
CA ASP A 137 -1.14 13.25 12.15
C ASP A 137 -1.42 12.03 13.07
N ARG A 138 -0.38 11.24 13.42
CA ARG A 138 -0.45 9.98 14.17
C ARG A 138 -1.51 9.01 13.63
N PHE A 139 -1.67 8.98 12.32
CA PHE A 139 -2.72 8.22 11.67
C PHE A 139 -2.61 6.72 11.96
N GLY A 140 -1.41 6.15 11.95
CA GLY A 140 -1.20 4.72 12.23
C GLY A 140 -1.71 4.30 13.60
N ASP A 141 -1.32 5.03 14.65
CA ASP A 141 -1.78 4.77 16.02
C ASP A 141 -3.30 4.91 16.15
N ALA A 142 -3.85 5.97 15.55
CA ALA A 142 -5.29 6.24 15.56
C ALA A 142 -6.07 5.16 14.79
N PHE A 143 -5.51 4.65 13.68
CA PHE A 143 -6.12 3.61 12.86
C PHE A 143 -6.14 2.26 13.59
N GLU A 144 -5.03 1.84 14.20
CA GLU A 144 -5.00 0.61 15.00
C GLU A 144 -5.94 0.69 16.22
N THR A 145 -5.97 1.84 16.90
CA THR A 145 -6.88 2.09 18.04
C THR A 145 -8.34 2.02 17.59
N TRP A 146 -8.68 2.66 16.46
CA TRP A 146 -10.02 2.63 15.90
C TRP A 146 -10.48 1.20 15.55
N ILE A 147 -9.60 0.37 14.97
CA ILE A 147 -9.93 -1.05 14.71
C ILE A 147 -10.22 -1.76 16.04
N ALA A 148 -9.39 -1.57 17.05
CA ALA A 148 -9.53 -2.21 18.35
C ALA A 148 -10.84 -1.84 19.05
N GLU A 149 -11.23 -0.57 19.04
CA GLU A 149 -12.48 -0.07 19.63
C GLU A 149 -13.73 -0.69 18.99
N HIS A 150 -13.71 -0.93 17.67
CA HIS A 150 -14.90 -1.36 16.93
C HIS A 150 -15.01 -2.88 16.76
N THR A 151 -13.90 -3.60 16.95
CA THR A 151 -13.84 -5.05 16.70
C THR A 151 -13.40 -5.88 17.91
N GLY A 152 -12.85 -5.25 18.95
CA GLY A 152 -12.25 -5.94 20.11
C GLY A 152 -10.92 -6.66 19.82
N VAL A 153 -10.40 -6.51 18.60
CA VAL A 153 -9.11 -7.05 18.15
C VAL A 153 -8.02 -6.02 18.42
N THR A 154 -7.13 -6.31 19.36
CA THR A 154 -6.02 -5.42 19.69
C THR A 154 -4.71 -5.86 19.06
N ALA A 155 -3.78 -4.92 18.94
CA ALA A 155 -2.40 -5.13 18.54
C ALA A 155 -1.72 -6.32 19.24
N LYS A 156 -1.93 -6.48 20.55
CA LYS A 156 -1.39 -7.57 21.38
C LYS A 156 -2.02 -8.94 21.10
N LYS A 157 -3.24 -9.00 20.56
CA LYS A 157 -3.92 -10.27 20.22
C LYS A 157 -3.46 -10.85 18.87
N LEU A 158 -2.77 -10.06 18.05
CA LEU A 158 -2.11 -10.48 16.82
C LEU A 158 -0.62 -10.66 17.12
N ASN A 159 -0.25 -11.85 17.61
CA ASN A 159 1.13 -12.17 17.96
C ASN A 159 2.01 -12.18 16.69
N PRO A 160 3.08 -11.38 16.59
CA PRO A 160 4.11 -11.57 15.59
C PRO A 160 5.08 -12.64 16.13
N GLY A 161 4.66 -13.91 16.11
CA GLY A 161 5.60 -15.02 16.33
C GLY A 161 6.48 -15.17 15.08
N PRO A 162 7.79 -15.38 15.21
CA PRO A 162 8.71 -15.42 14.07
C PRO A 162 8.31 -16.51 13.08
N ALA A 163 8.51 -16.21 11.80
CA ALA A 163 8.53 -17.21 10.73
C ALA A 163 9.75 -18.13 10.90
#